data_AF-A0A7S3HYE2-F1
#
_entry.id   AF-A0A7S3HYE2-F1
#
_cell.length_a   1.000
_cell.length_b   1.000
_cell.length_c   1.000
_cell.angle_alpha   90.00
_cell.angle_beta   90.00
_cell.angle_gamma   90.00
#
_symmetry.space_group_name_H-M   'P 1'
#
loop_
_entity.id
_entity.type
_entity.pdbx_description
1 polymer ?
#
loop_
_entity_poly.entity_id
_entity_poly.type
_entity_poly.pdbx_seq_one_letter_code
_entity_poly.pdbx_strand_id
1 'polypeptide(L)'
;GNEPLGQIMIIIAVIINCILLLNFVIAMLADTYAKLSSQSLGLYYDGVIARIPVYEDDALYGGLIIGSPPFNIFAVILVPLYLFIKDEQRLKSINDAYTKLVFAPIALLSSVVFAALSLLMVPFAYLKAVMKKFQNLLCRKHKAASQ
;
A
#
# COMPACT_ATOMS: atom_id res chain seq x y z
N GLY A 1 -52.18 37.57 -6.16
CA GLY A 1 -51.31 37.35 -7.32
C GLY A 1 -49.94 37.98 -7.13
N ASN A 2 -49.12 37.44 -6.21
CA ASN A 2 -47.71 37.85 -6.01
C ASN A 2 -46.76 36.62 -6.05
N GLU A 3 -47.23 35.47 -6.53
CA GLU A 3 -46.44 34.23 -6.63
C GLU A 3 -45.12 34.38 -7.39
N PRO A 4 -45.02 35.13 -8.52
CA PRO A 4 -43.73 35.27 -9.21
C PRO A 4 -42.72 36.12 -8.42
N LEU A 5 -43.18 37.08 -7.61
CA LEU A 5 -42.28 37.95 -6.82
C LEU A 5 -41.60 37.17 -5.68
N GLY A 6 -42.33 36.25 -5.05
CA GLY A 6 -41.79 35.39 -4.00
C GLY A 6 -40.69 34.46 -4.53
N GLN A 7 -40.91 33.85 -5.70
CA GLN A 7 -39.93 32.98 -6.34
C GLN A 7 -38.66 33.74 -6.73
N ILE A 8 -38.80 34.95 -7.27
CA ILE A 8 -37.65 35.80 -7.64
C ILE A 8 -36.83 36.18 -6.39
N MET A 9 -37.48 36.54 -5.28
CA MET A 9 -36.75 36.86 -4.04
C MET A 9 -36.00 35.64 -3.47
N ILE A 10 -36.59 34.44 -3.53
CA ILE A 10 -35.92 33.21 -3.08
C ILE A 10 -34.72 32.90 -3.97
N ILE A 11 -34.85 33.03 -5.29
CA ILE A 11 -33.75 32.79 -6.23
C ILE A 11 -32.59 33.76 -5.96
N ILE A 12 -32.89 35.05 -5.78
CA ILE A 12 -31.87 36.07 -5.46
C ILE A 12 -31.20 35.76 -4.12
N ALA A 13 -31.97 35.40 -3.09
CA ALA A 13 -31.43 35.05 -1.78
C ALA A 13 -30.52 33.82 -1.83
N VAL A 14 -30.89 32.79 -2.60
CA VAL A 14 -30.07 31.58 -2.81
C VAL A 14 -28.79 31.92 -3.56
N ILE A 15 -28.86 32.71 -4.63
CA ILE A 15 -27.66 33.11 -5.40
C ILE A 15 -26.68 33.90 -4.53
N ILE A 16 -27.17 34.87 -3.75
CA ILE A 16 -26.33 35.65 -2.84
C ILE A 16 -25.69 34.74 -1.78
N ASN A 17 -26.45 33.82 -1.19
CA ASN A 17 -25.93 32.88 -0.20
C ASN A 17 -24.86 31.95 -0.80
N CYS A 18 -25.07 31.42 -2.00
CA CYS A 18 -24.07 30.60 -2.69
C CYS A 18 -22.78 31.37 -2.97
N ILE A 19 -22.87 32.63 -3.41
CA ILE A 19 -21.69 33.48 -3.65
C ILE A 19 -20.95 33.75 -2.34
N LEU A 20 -21.67 34.05 -1.26
CA LEU A 20 -21.08 34.28 0.06
C LEU A 20 -20.37 33.03 0.60
N LEU A 21 -21.04 31.87 0.53
CA LEU A 21 -20.45 30.60 0.98
C LEU A 21 -19.23 30.22 0.14
N LEU A 22 -19.28 30.42 -1.18
CA LEU A 22 -18.14 30.12 -2.05
C LEU A 22 -16.93 30.99 -1.70
N ASN A 23 -17.15 32.30 -1.53
CA ASN A 23 -16.07 33.21 -1.15
C ASN A 23 -15.50 32.88 0.23
N PHE A 24 -16.36 32.44 1.17
CA PHE A 24 -15.93 32.00 2.49
C PHE A 24 -15.09 30.72 2.44
N VAL A 25 -15.51 29.71 1.68
CA VAL A 25 -14.77 28.46 1.50
C VAL A 25 -13.42 28.71 0.83
N ILE A 26 -13.37 29.58 -0.19
CA ILE A 26 -12.10 29.96 -0.84
C ILE A 26 -11.14 30.60 0.16
N ALA A 27 -11.63 31.52 1.00
CA ALA A 27 -10.82 32.16 2.03
C ALA A 27 -10.29 31.15 3.08
N MET A 28 -11.15 30.22 3.52
CA MET A 28 -10.76 29.16 4.47
C MET A 28 -9.72 28.20 3.88
N LEU A 29 -9.92 27.77 2.64
CA LEU A 29 -8.96 26.90 1.95
C LEU A 29 -7.63 27.62 1.75
N ALA A 30 -7.63 28.89 1.36
CA ALA A 30 -6.40 29.67 1.19
C ALA A 30 -5.60 29.76 2.50
N ASP A 31 -6.25 30.04 3.63
CA ASP A 31 -5.61 30.06 4.95
C ASP A 31 -5.08 28.66 5.35
N THR A 32 -5.88 27.62 5.11
CA THR A 32 -5.50 26.24 5.41
C THR A 32 -4.30 25.78 4.56
N TYR A 33 -4.28 26.11 3.26
CA TYR A 33 -3.15 25.82 2.38
C TYR A 33 -1.90 26.62 2.75
N ALA A 34 -2.03 27.88 3.16
CA ALA A 34 -0.90 28.67 3.64
C ALA A 34 -0.26 28.03 4.88
N LYS A 35 -1.08 27.56 5.83
CA LYS A 35 -0.60 26.82 7.02
C LYS A 35 -0.01 25.47 6.65
N LEU A 36 -0.73 24.67 5.87
CA LEU A 36 -0.35 23.31 5.51
C LEU A 36 0.88 23.26 4.61
N SER A 37 1.05 24.19 3.67
CA SER A 37 2.22 24.21 2.77
C SER A 37 3.53 24.28 3.55
N SER A 38 3.59 25.14 4.58
CA SER A 38 4.77 25.29 5.44
C SER A 38 5.04 24.10 6.37
N GLN A 39 3.99 23.34 6.75
CA GLN A 39 4.08 22.25 7.73
C GLN A 39 3.92 20.85 7.13
N SER A 40 3.60 20.74 5.84
CA SER A 40 3.25 19.49 5.16
C SER A 40 4.32 18.42 5.30
N LEU A 41 5.59 18.81 5.16
CA LEU A 41 6.72 17.90 5.29
C LEU A 41 6.89 17.42 6.74
N GLY A 42 6.73 18.31 7.71
CA GLY A 42 6.78 17.97 9.14
C GLY A 42 5.66 17.00 9.54
N LEU A 43 4.44 17.29 9.12
CA LEU A 43 3.27 16.42 9.34
C LEU A 43 3.40 15.07 8.62
N TYR A 44 4.00 15.06 7.43
CA TYR A 44 4.30 13.82 6.72
C TYR A 44 5.29 12.96 7.50
N TYR A 45 6.42 13.53 7.94
CA TYR A 45 7.41 12.80 8.72
C TYR A 45 6.89 12.39 10.09
N ASP A 46 6.10 13.23 10.76
CA ASP A 46 5.44 12.87 12.02
C ASP A 46 4.52 11.66 11.82
N GLY A 47 3.73 11.66 10.75
CA GLY A 47 2.90 10.52 10.37
C GLY A 47 3.71 9.25 10.07
N VAL A 48 4.85 9.37 9.39
CA VAL A 48 5.75 8.22 9.13
C VAL A 48 6.37 7.71 10.43
N ILE A 49 6.94 8.60 11.24
CA ILE A 49 7.62 8.27 12.50
C ILE A 49 6.64 7.62 13.47
N ALA A 50 5.42 8.14 13.60
CA ALA A 50 4.38 7.57 14.45
C ALA A 50 3.96 6.15 14.03
N ARG A 51 4.18 5.76 12.76
CA ARG A 51 3.85 4.43 12.23
C ARG A 51 4.99 3.43 12.36
N ILE A 52 6.25 3.86 12.47
CA ILE A 52 7.41 2.97 12.63
C ILE A 52 7.22 1.96 13.77
N PRO A 53 6.92 2.35 15.03
CA PRO A 53 6.80 1.40 16.14
C PRO A 53 5.59 0.47 16.00
N VAL A 54 4.59 0.86 15.20
CA VAL A 54 3.41 0.03 14.93
C VAL A 54 3.75 -1.15 14.00
N TYR A 55 4.77 -1.01 13.16
CA TYR A 55 5.22 -2.06 12.24
C TYR A 55 6.52 -2.74 12.69
N GLU A 56 7.04 -2.36 13.86
CA GLU A 56 8.21 -3.02 14.43
C GLU A 56 7.82 -4.42 14.90
N ASP A 57 8.46 -5.44 14.33
CA ASP A 57 8.18 -6.84 14.62
C ASP A 57 8.75 -7.20 16.00
N ASP A 58 7.87 -7.30 16.99
CA ASP A 58 8.23 -7.84 18.30
C ASP A 58 8.26 -9.38 18.23
N ALA A 59 9.36 -10.00 18.63
CA ALA A 59 9.48 -11.46 18.64
C ALA A 59 8.41 -12.16 19.51
N LEU A 60 7.83 -11.46 20.49
CA LEU A 60 6.81 -11.97 21.39
C LEU A 60 5.39 -11.72 20.89
N TYR A 61 5.09 -10.57 20.29
CA TYR A 61 3.73 -10.14 19.95
C TYR A 61 3.53 -9.71 18.49
N GLY A 62 4.58 -9.73 17.68
CA GLY A 62 4.58 -9.21 16.31
C GLY A 62 3.51 -9.83 15.42
N GLY A 63 3.25 -11.13 15.57
CA GLY A 63 2.20 -11.82 14.82
C GLY A 63 0.81 -11.21 15.04
N LEU A 64 0.48 -10.77 16.27
CA LEU A 64 -0.81 -10.14 16.59
C LEU A 64 -1.02 -8.80 15.87
N ILE A 65 0.07 -8.09 15.57
CA ILE A 65 0.03 -6.76 14.96
C ILE A 65 0.06 -6.86 13.43
N ILE A 66 0.77 -7.85 12.90
CA ILE A 66 1.01 -8.01 11.45
C ILE A 66 -0.19 -8.66 10.73
N GLY A 67 -1.17 -9.19 11.48
CA GLY A 67 -2.39 -9.78 10.92
C GLY A 67 -3.18 -8.79 10.06
N SER A 68 -3.15 -8.95 8.74
CA SER A 68 -4.00 -8.17 7.83
C SER A 68 -5.46 -8.64 7.93
N PRO A 69 -6.47 -7.74 7.82
CA PRO A 69 -7.86 -8.16 7.66
C PRO A 69 -7.98 -9.00 6.38
N PRO A 70 -8.65 -10.18 6.39
CA PRO A 70 -9.55 -10.75 7.40
C PRO A 70 -8.89 -11.68 8.44
N PHE A 71 -7.62 -12.03 8.28
CA PHE A 71 -6.94 -13.00 9.15
C PHE A 71 -6.70 -12.48 10.57
N ASN A 72 -6.81 -11.17 10.79
CA ASN A 72 -6.73 -10.55 12.12
C ASN A 72 -7.83 -11.01 13.12
N ILE A 73 -8.88 -11.70 12.67
CA ILE A 73 -9.91 -12.26 13.57
C ILE A 73 -9.28 -13.27 14.55
N PHE A 74 -8.27 -14.01 14.11
CA PHE A 74 -7.55 -14.95 14.98
C PHE A 74 -6.77 -14.24 16.09
N ALA A 75 -6.28 -13.03 15.83
CA ALA A 75 -5.59 -12.24 16.85
C ALA A 75 -6.50 -11.95 18.05
N VAL A 76 -7.78 -11.65 17.83
CA VAL A 76 -8.75 -11.39 18.91
C VAL A 76 -8.91 -12.59 19.84
N ILE A 77 -8.88 -13.81 19.29
CA ILE A 77 -8.94 -15.05 20.08
C ILE A 77 -7.60 -15.34 20.77
N LEU A 78 -6.47 -14.97 20.15
CA LEU A 78 -5.13 -15.17 20.70
C LEU A 78 -4.80 -14.17 21.82
N VAL A 79 -5.32 -12.93 21.82
CA VAL A 79 -5.05 -11.92 22.86
C VAL A 79 -5.25 -12.43 24.30
N PRO A 80 -6.39 -13.06 24.67
CA PRO A 80 -6.53 -13.60 26.02
C PRO A 80 -5.53 -14.72 26.31
N LEU A 81 -5.20 -15.57 25.33
CA LEU A 81 -4.21 -16.63 25.49
C LEU A 81 -2.81 -16.08 25.80
N TYR A 82 -2.44 -14.98 25.14
CA TYR A 82 -1.17 -14.28 25.36
C TYR A 82 -1.10 -13.62 26.75
N LEU A 83 -2.23 -13.14 27.30
CA LEU A 83 -2.28 -12.58 28.65
C LEU A 83 -2.11 -13.63 29.75
N PHE A 84 -2.51 -14.88 29.51
CA PHE A 84 -2.40 -15.96 30.50
C PHE A 84 -1.04 -16.68 30.50
N ILE A 85 -0.30 -16.65 29.38
CA ILE A 85 0.99 -17.32 29.25
C ILE A 85 2.12 -16.36 29.64
N LYS A 86 2.77 -16.61 30.79
CA LYS A 86 3.94 -15.84 31.25
C LYS A 86 5.28 -16.35 30.74
N ASP A 87 5.29 -17.49 30.06
CA ASP A 87 6.50 -18.13 29.54
C ASP A 87 6.85 -17.58 28.15
N GLU A 88 7.93 -16.81 28.07
CA GLU A 88 8.42 -16.15 26.86
C GLU A 88 8.74 -17.13 25.72
N GLN A 89 9.28 -18.32 26.03
CA GLN A 89 9.64 -19.29 24.99
C GLN A 89 8.40 -19.87 24.31
N ARG A 90 7.36 -20.14 25.10
CA ARG A 90 6.08 -20.63 24.57
C ARG A 90 5.36 -19.54 23.78
N LEU A 91 5.41 -18.30 24.26
CA LEU A 91 4.84 -17.16 23.57
C LEU A 91 5.49 -16.94 22.20
N LYS A 92 6.82 -16.98 22.12
CA LYS A 92 7.57 -16.89 20.87
C LYS A 92 7.21 -18.00 19.88
N SER A 93 7.10 -19.25 20.36
CA SER A 93 6.74 -20.38 19.51
C SER A 93 5.32 -20.27 18.93
N ILE A 94 4.36 -19.80 19.75
CA ILE A 94 2.99 -19.54 19.32
C ILE A 94 2.94 -18.38 18.32
N ASN A 95 3.70 -17.32 18.57
CA ASN A 95 3.81 -16.16 17.69
C ASN A 95 4.38 -16.55 16.32
N ASP A 96 5.49 -17.29 16.29
CA ASP A 96 6.09 -17.79 15.05
C ASP A 96 5.14 -18.71 14.27
N ALA A 97 4.41 -19.59 14.97
CA ALA A 97 3.44 -20.48 14.35
C ALA A 97 2.26 -19.69 13.76
N TYR A 98 1.76 -18.70 14.49
CA TYR A 98 0.67 -17.84 14.04
C TYR A 98 1.07 -17.02 12.81
N THR A 99 2.25 -16.37 12.84
CA THR A 99 2.79 -15.63 11.71
C THR A 99 2.92 -16.52 10.47
N LYS A 100 3.49 -17.73 10.61
CA LYS A 100 3.58 -18.69 9.50
C LYS A 100 2.22 -19.09 8.96
N LEU A 101 1.22 -19.31 9.82
CA LEU A 101 -0.14 -19.70 9.41
C LEU A 101 -0.83 -18.59 8.62
N VAL A 102 -0.70 -17.33 9.06
CA VAL A 102 -1.29 -16.17 8.38
C VAL A 102 -0.61 -15.89 7.04
N PHE A 103 0.72 -16.04 6.96
CA PHE A 103 1.47 -15.78 5.72
C PHE A 103 1.54 -16.96 4.74
N ALA A 104 1.30 -18.19 5.18
CA ALA A 104 1.30 -19.38 4.33
C ALA A 104 0.42 -19.26 3.07
N PRO A 105 -0.87 -18.83 3.13
CA PRO A 105 -1.69 -18.70 1.92
C PRO A 105 -1.13 -17.65 0.94
N ILE A 106 -0.61 -16.54 1.46
CA ILE A 106 0.00 -15.47 0.66
C ILE A 106 1.26 -15.98 -0.04
N ALA A 107 2.11 -16.71 0.70
CA ALA A 107 3.33 -17.33 0.16
C ALA A 107 3.02 -18.40 -0.90
N LEU A 108 1.95 -19.18 -0.70
CA LEU A 108 1.52 -20.17 -1.68
C LEU A 108 1.04 -19.50 -2.97
N LEU A 109 0.19 -18.48 -2.88
CA LEU A 109 -0.27 -17.71 -4.04
C LEU A 109 0.89 -17.05 -4.78
N SER A 110 1.82 -16.43 -4.06
CA SER A 110 2.99 -15.78 -4.68
C SER A 110 3.89 -16.80 -5.39
N SER A 111 4.06 -18.00 -4.81
CA SER A 111 4.83 -19.07 -5.44
C SER A 111 4.21 -19.58 -6.74
N VAL A 112 2.88 -19.68 -6.81
CA VAL A 112 2.16 -20.08 -8.02
C VAL A 112 2.31 -19.03 -9.12
N VAL A 113 2.13 -17.74 -8.78
CA VAL A 113 2.33 -16.64 -9.72
C VAL A 113 3.77 -16.61 -10.24
N PHE A 114 4.75 -16.78 -9.34
CA PHE A 114 6.16 -16.83 -9.70
C PHE A 114 6.47 -17.99 -10.64
N ALA A 115 5.92 -19.18 -10.38
CA ALA A 115 6.08 -20.35 -11.24
C ALA A 115 5.46 -20.13 -12.62
N ALA A 116 4.25 -19.55 -12.69
CA ALA A 116 3.56 -19.25 -13.93
C ALA A 116 4.34 -18.23 -14.79
N LEU A 117 4.81 -17.13 -14.18
CA LEU A 117 5.64 -16.13 -14.85
C LEU A 117 6.97 -16.71 -15.32
N SER A 118 7.58 -17.56 -14.51
CA SER A 118 8.82 -18.25 -14.86
C SER A 118 8.62 -19.14 -16.09
N LEU A 119 7.53 -19.92 -16.12
CA LEU A 119 7.18 -20.78 -17.26
C LEU A 119 6.90 -19.98 -18.53
N LEU A 120 6.20 -18.85 -18.41
CA LEU A 120 5.94 -17.92 -19.51
C LEU A 120 7.22 -17.25 -20.02
N MET A 121 8.20 -17.00 -19.16
CA MET A 121 9.49 -16.41 -19.51
C MET A 121 10.44 -17.39 -20.24
N VAL A 122 10.28 -18.72 -20.08
CA VAL A 122 11.12 -19.73 -20.75
C VAL A 122 11.21 -19.56 -22.27
N PRO A 123 10.11 -19.43 -23.05
CA PRO A 123 10.20 -19.26 -24.50
C PRO A 123 10.94 -17.97 -24.91
N PHE A 124 10.73 -16.87 -24.17
CA PHE A 124 11.43 -15.61 -24.41
C PHE A 124 12.92 -15.74 -24.10
N ALA A 125 13.29 -16.44 -23.03
CA ALA A 125 14.68 -16.72 -22.68
C ALA A 125 15.36 -17.57 -23.76
N TYR A 126 14.66 -18.58 -24.30
CA TYR A 126 15.17 -19.42 -25.38
C TYR A 126 15.41 -18.62 -26.67
N LEU A 127 14.43 -17.80 -27.10
CA LEU A 127 14.59 -16.92 -28.27
C LEU A 127 15.79 -15.97 -28.11
N LYS A 128 15.95 -15.36 -26.93
CA LYS A 128 17.09 -14.49 -26.63
C LYS A 128 18.41 -15.24 -26.65
N ALA A 129 18.45 -16.47 -26.14
CA ALA A 129 19.64 -17.32 -26.17
C ALA A 129 20.05 -17.70 -27.60
N VAL A 130 19.07 -18.03 -28.46
CA VAL A 130 19.31 -18.32 -29.88
C VAL A 130 19.83 -17.09 -30.61
N MET A 131 19.19 -15.91 -30.44
CA MET A 131 19.65 -14.66 -31.05
C MET A 131 21.10 -14.32 -30.65
N LYS A 132 21.44 -14.46 -29.36
CA LYS A 132 22.81 -14.22 -28.88
C LYS A 132 23.82 -15.21 -29.49
N LYS A 133 23.45 -16.49 -29.63
CA LYS A 133 24.30 -17.50 -30.27
C LYS A 133 24.50 -17.18 -31.76
N PHE A 134 23.46 -16.69 -32.44
CA PHE A 134 23.52 -16.27 -33.85
C PHE A 134 24.43 -15.04 -34.05
N GLN A 135 24.28 -14.02 -33.19
CA GLN A 135 25.15 -12.83 -33.21
C GLN A 135 26.62 -13.18 -32.97
N ASN A 136 26.90 -14.09 -32.03
CA ASN A 136 28.27 -14.54 -31.76
C ASN A 136 28.89 -15.29 -32.95
N LEU A 137 28.10 -16.08 -33.69
CA LEU A 137 28.57 -16.77 -34.90
C LEU A 137 28.82 -15.80 -36.06
N LEU A 138 27.96 -14.79 -36.24
CA LEU A 138 28.15 -13.74 -37.24
C LEU A 138 29.38 -12.87 -36.94
N CYS A 139 29.59 -12.47 -35.69
CA CYS A 139 30.81 -11.75 -35.28
C CYS A 139 32.09 -12.58 -35.45
N ARG A 140 32.02 -13.90 -35.23
CA ARG A 140 33.17 -14.79 -35.50
C ARG A 140 33.49 -14.88 -37.00
N LYS A 141 32.49 -14.96 -37.86
CA LYS A 141 32.70 -14.92 -39.32
C LYS A 141 33.31 -13.61 -39.79
N HIS A 142 32.90 -12.46 -39.23
CA HIS A 142 33.46 -11.17 -39.62
C HIS A 142 34.94 -11.02 -39.20
N LYS A 143 35.33 -11.53 -38.02
CA LYS A 143 36.75 -11.53 -37.58
C LYS A 143 37.64 -12.45 -38.41
N ALA A 144 37.12 -13.58 -38.91
CA ALA A 144 37.87 -14.50 -39.76
C ALA A 144 38.06 -14.02 -41.21
N ALA A 145 37.28 -13.01 -41.64
CA ALA A 145 37.36 -12.42 -42.99
C ALA A 145 38.18 -11.11 -43.05
N SER A 146 38.76 -10.67 -41.92
CA SER A 146 39.61 -9.47 -41.83
C SER A 146 41.05 -9.79 -41.38
N GLN A 147 41.44 -11.07 -41.44
CA GLN A 147 42.81 -11.57 -41.39
C GLN A 147 43.16 -12.16 -42.76
#